data_AF-A0A919NEH8-F1
#
_entry.id   AF-A0A919NEH8-F1
#
_cell.length_a   1.000
_cell.length_b   1.000
_cell.length_c   1.000
_cell.angle_alpha   90.00
_cell.angle_beta   90.00
_cell.angle_gamma   90.00
#
_symmetry.space_group_name_H-M   'P 1'
#
loop_
_entity.id
_entity.type
_entity.pdbx_description
1 polymer ?
#
loop_
_entity_poly.entity_id
_entity_poly.type
_entity_poly.pdbx_seq_one_letter_code
_entity_poly.pdbx_strand_id
1 'polypeptide(L)'
;MRTDDLAEMLREVPGTEVTAAPGLVTVHLPAIGDTVRIPFRNVLDADWVHVPTGAPAVQVDIKVGRESLPLIVTVDDVVFTPAYAHDLIDPEDELLVPAMPGLIAYSEMHRDVRALGKAFDDPGFQLAPEVLAATLTAHRCFLAGAVRVGMWPVRVAAWWEYTSARSAEQVTTARFRPDPEWDELMAGVQEARQQSAGNPVRAV
;
A
#
# COMPACT_ATOMS: atom_id res chain seq x y z
N MET A 1 -14.66 21.18 8.05
CA MET A 1 -15.27 20.18 7.14
C MET A 1 -16.12 19.22 7.95
N ARG A 2 -17.20 18.67 7.37
CA ARG A 2 -18.02 17.55 7.91
C ARG A 2 -17.74 16.26 7.14
N THR A 3 -18.17 15.12 7.69
CA THR A 3 -18.01 13.81 7.02
C THR A 3 -18.72 13.76 5.66
N ASP A 4 -19.91 14.37 5.57
CA ASP A 4 -20.67 14.43 4.32
C ASP A 4 -19.97 15.31 3.27
N ASP A 5 -19.40 16.44 3.68
CA ASP A 5 -18.64 17.33 2.78
C ASP A 5 -17.45 16.58 2.14
N LEU A 6 -16.68 15.83 2.95
CA LEU A 6 -15.56 15.02 2.44
C LEU A 6 -16.04 13.93 1.47
N ALA A 7 -17.13 13.26 1.82
CA ALA A 7 -17.71 12.23 0.97
C ALA A 7 -18.23 12.81 -0.35
N GLU A 8 -18.83 14.00 -0.35
CA GLU A 8 -19.25 14.71 -1.57
C GLU A 8 -18.07 15.07 -2.45
N MET A 9 -16.99 15.64 -1.89
CA MET A 9 -15.77 15.93 -2.65
C MET A 9 -15.20 14.67 -3.32
N LEU A 10 -15.12 13.56 -2.58
CA LEU A 10 -14.58 12.30 -3.11
C LEU A 10 -15.49 11.70 -4.20
N ARG A 11 -16.83 11.83 -4.09
CA ARG A 11 -17.77 11.36 -5.13
C ARG A 11 -17.61 12.10 -6.45
N GLU A 12 -17.13 13.33 -6.41
CA GLU A 12 -16.86 14.13 -7.61
C GLU A 12 -15.60 13.67 -8.36
N VAL A 13 -14.76 12.79 -7.76
CA VAL A 13 -13.66 12.12 -8.46
C VAL A 13 -14.24 10.95 -9.29
N PRO A 14 -14.23 11.02 -10.63
CA PRO A 14 -14.79 9.99 -11.50
C PRO A 14 -14.15 8.63 -11.25
N GLY A 15 -14.95 7.55 -11.32
CA GLY A 15 -14.44 6.19 -11.14
C GLY A 15 -14.30 5.74 -9.69
N THR A 16 -14.58 6.61 -8.71
CA THR A 16 -14.64 6.22 -7.29
C THR A 16 -16.05 5.81 -6.87
N GLU A 17 -16.13 4.86 -5.94
CA GLU A 17 -17.36 4.45 -5.29
C GLU A 17 -17.28 4.82 -3.80
N VAL A 18 -17.98 5.89 -3.40
CA VAL A 18 -17.85 6.47 -2.06
C VAL A 18 -19.07 6.19 -1.21
N THR A 19 -18.84 5.56 -0.06
CA THR A 19 -19.84 5.36 1.00
C THR A 19 -19.46 6.15 2.25
N ALA A 20 -20.44 6.73 2.91
CA ALA A 20 -20.26 7.49 4.15
C ALA A 20 -21.12 6.85 5.25
N ALA A 21 -20.47 6.58 6.38
CA ALA A 21 -21.10 6.15 7.62
C ALA A 21 -20.68 7.10 8.75
N PRO A 22 -21.37 7.12 9.92
CA PRO A 22 -20.98 7.97 11.03
C PRO A 22 -19.50 7.82 11.39
N GLY A 23 -18.71 8.87 11.14
CA GLY A 23 -17.27 8.93 11.44
C GLY A 23 -16.34 8.17 10.50
N LEU A 24 -16.83 7.62 9.38
CA LEU A 24 -16.02 6.87 8.41
C LEU A 24 -16.45 7.18 6.98
N VAL A 25 -15.50 7.58 6.15
CA VAL A 25 -15.66 7.62 4.68
C VAL A 25 -14.91 6.44 4.10
N THR A 26 -15.56 5.70 3.20
CA THR A 26 -14.97 4.55 2.51
C THR A 26 -14.99 4.81 1.01
N VAL A 27 -13.83 4.78 0.38
CA VAL A 27 -13.63 5.01 -1.05
C VAL A 27 -13.17 3.71 -1.67
N HIS A 28 -14.04 3.06 -2.42
CA HIS A 28 -13.65 1.93 -3.26
C HIS A 28 -13.18 2.46 -4.62
N LEU A 29 -12.03 1.96 -5.08
CA LEU A 29 -11.47 2.28 -6.40
C LEU A 29 -11.41 1.00 -7.25
N PRO A 30 -12.41 0.76 -8.12
CA PRO A 30 -12.47 -0.41 -8.97
C PRO A 30 -11.24 -0.60 -9.86
N ALA A 31 -10.61 0.49 -10.32
CA ALA A 31 -9.43 0.47 -11.19
C ALA A 31 -8.23 -0.27 -10.55
N ILE A 32 -8.02 -0.08 -9.25
CA ILE A 32 -7.01 -0.83 -8.48
C ILE A 32 -7.59 -2.05 -7.77
N GLY A 33 -8.92 -2.14 -7.65
CA GLY A 33 -9.61 -3.23 -6.96
C GLY A 33 -9.34 -3.23 -5.45
N ASP A 34 -9.19 -2.04 -4.87
CA ASP A 34 -8.89 -1.84 -3.44
C ASP A 34 -9.78 -0.73 -2.85
N THR A 35 -9.74 -0.58 -1.54
CA THR A 35 -10.59 0.34 -0.79
C THR A 35 -9.76 1.11 0.22
N VAL A 36 -9.98 2.42 0.27
CA VAL A 36 -9.44 3.29 1.32
C VAL A 36 -10.52 3.55 2.36
N ARG A 37 -10.18 3.31 3.63
CA ARG A 37 -11.06 3.60 4.78
C ARG A 37 -10.49 4.80 5.51
N ILE A 38 -11.23 5.90 5.52
CA ILE A 38 -10.80 7.19 6.08
C ILE A 38 -11.62 7.49 7.34
N PRO A 39 -11.08 7.22 8.55
CA PRO A 39 -11.73 7.63 9.79
C PRO A 39 -11.78 9.15 9.84
N PHE A 40 -12.98 9.73 9.89
CA PHE A 40 -13.13 11.19 9.81
C PHE A 40 -12.42 11.93 10.96
N ARG A 41 -12.32 11.29 12.13
CA ARG A 41 -11.55 11.82 13.28
C ARG A 41 -10.05 12.03 13.00
N ASN A 42 -9.52 11.39 11.96
CA ASN A 42 -8.13 11.51 11.54
C ASN A 42 -7.97 12.54 10.41
N VAL A 43 -9.04 13.08 9.83
CA VAL A 43 -8.95 14.04 8.74
C VAL A 43 -8.63 15.42 9.30
N LEU A 44 -7.53 16.01 8.83
CA LEU A 44 -7.10 17.35 9.20
C LEU A 44 -7.66 18.39 8.23
N ASP A 45 -7.52 18.10 6.94
CA ASP A 45 -8.04 18.93 5.85
C ASP A 45 -8.30 18.09 4.60
N ALA A 46 -9.01 18.65 3.63
CA ALA A 46 -9.10 18.08 2.29
C ALA A 46 -9.28 19.16 1.23
N ASP A 47 -8.56 19.02 0.12
CA ASP A 47 -8.53 19.98 -0.97
C ASP A 47 -8.52 19.31 -2.34
N TRP A 48 -9.04 20.03 -3.33
CA TRP A 48 -8.89 19.68 -4.74
C TRP A 48 -7.45 19.90 -5.19
N VAL A 49 -6.85 18.88 -5.79
CA VAL A 49 -5.49 18.95 -6.32
C VAL A 49 -5.48 18.67 -7.82
N HIS A 50 -4.55 19.31 -8.52
CA HIS A 50 -4.37 19.11 -9.95
C HIS A 50 -3.26 18.08 -10.18
N VAL A 51 -3.62 16.92 -10.71
CA VAL A 51 -2.62 15.98 -11.22
C VAL A 51 -2.15 16.42 -12.61
N PRO A 52 -0.94 16.03 -13.07
CA PRO A 52 -0.39 16.48 -14.35
C PRO A 52 -1.26 16.19 -15.58
N THR A 53 -2.14 15.19 -15.50
CA THR A 53 -3.09 14.82 -16.55
C THR A 53 -4.27 15.79 -16.66
N GLY A 54 -4.44 16.71 -15.70
CA GLY A 54 -5.61 17.58 -15.59
C GLY A 54 -6.86 16.87 -15.09
N ALA A 55 -6.77 15.59 -14.75
CA ALA A 55 -7.86 14.85 -14.13
C ALA A 55 -8.15 15.39 -12.71
N PRO A 56 -9.40 15.33 -12.24
CA PRO A 56 -9.74 15.70 -10.88
C PRO A 56 -9.10 14.72 -9.88
N ALA A 57 -8.63 15.26 -8.76
CA ALA A 57 -8.12 14.49 -7.64
C ALA A 57 -8.38 15.25 -6.33
N VAL A 58 -8.54 14.51 -5.24
CA VAL A 58 -8.73 15.07 -3.90
C VAL A 58 -7.56 14.63 -3.03
N GLN A 59 -6.86 15.58 -2.43
CA GLN A 59 -5.92 15.31 -1.35
C GLN A 59 -6.65 15.41 -0.01
N VAL A 60 -6.46 14.42 0.84
CA VAL A 60 -6.93 14.38 2.22
C VAL A 60 -5.71 14.30 3.12
N ASP A 61 -5.57 15.24 4.02
CA ASP A 61 -4.49 15.23 5.01
C ASP A 61 -4.91 14.38 6.20
N ILE A 62 -4.25 13.23 6.38
CA ILE A 62 -4.55 12.23 7.40
C ILE A 62 -3.59 12.36 8.56
N LYS A 63 -4.14 12.55 9.76
CA LYS A 63 -3.41 12.50 11.01
C LYS A 63 -3.05 11.06 11.36
N VAL A 64 -1.75 10.79 11.45
CA VAL A 64 -1.19 9.53 11.99
C VAL A 64 -0.27 9.87 13.16
N GLY A 65 -0.74 9.65 14.38
CA GLY A 65 -0.03 10.07 15.59
C GLY A 65 0.16 11.59 15.63
N ARG A 66 1.41 12.05 15.45
CA ARG A 66 1.79 13.48 15.39
C ARG A 66 2.03 13.99 13.96
N GLU A 67 1.97 13.11 12.97
CA GLU A 67 2.26 13.43 11.58
C GLU A 67 0.99 13.74 10.80
N SER A 68 1.12 14.57 9.77
CA SER A 68 0.13 14.77 8.71
C SER A 68 0.65 14.08 7.45
N LEU A 69 -0.10 13.10 6.95
CA LEU A 69 0.25 12.34 5.75
C LEU A 69 -0.77 12.64 4.64
N PRO A 70 -0.32 13.00 3.43
CA PRO A 70 -1.21 13.18 2.31
C PRO A 70 -1.74 11.82 1.82
N LEU A 71 -3.05 11.75 1.60
CA LEU A 71 -3.73 10.69 0.87
C LEU A 71 -4.40 11.34 -0.34
N ILE A 72 -3.92 11.05 -1.55
CA ILE A 72 -4.47 11.63 -2.78
C ILE A 72 -5.27 10.56 -3.51
N VAL A 73 -6.56 10.80 -3.67
CA VAL A 73 -7.47 9.94 -4.44
C VAL A 73 -7.59 10.52 -5.84
N THR A 74 -7.21 9.73 -6.85
CA THR A 74 -7.36 10.07 -8.27
C THR A 74 -8.46 9.23 -8.90
N VAL A 75 -8.72 9.46 -10.19
CA VAL A 75 -9.72 8.71 -10.98
C VAL A 75 -9.50 7.19 -10.94
N ASP A 76 -8.25 6.76 -10.92
CA ASP A 76 -7.85 5.38 -11.12
C ASP A 76 -6.82 4.87 -10.10
N ASP A 77 -6.43 5.68 -9.11
CA ASP A 77 -5.37 5.34 -8.19
C ASP A 77 -5.48 6.06 -6.83
N VAL A 78 -4.62 5.65 -5.91
CA VAL A 78 -4.42 6.28 -4.61
C VAL A 78 -2.93 6.51 -4.42
N VAL A 79 -2.56 7.74 -4.07
CA VAL A 79 -1.17 8.12 -3.82
C VAL A 79 -0.98 8.45 -2.35
N PHE A 80 0.10 7.96 -1.76
CA PHE A 80 0.39 8.10 -0.34
C PHE A 80 1.91 8.16 -0.08
N THR A 81 2.30 8.58 1.11
CA THR A 81 3.70 8.58 1.55
C THR A 81 4.08 7.17 2.08
N PRO A 82 5.15 6.54 1.55
CA PRO A 82 5.73 5.35 2.17
C PRO A 82 6.09 5.57 3.65
N ALA A 83 6.04 4.52 4.46
CA ALA A 83 6.64 4.58 5.78
C ALA A 83 8.17 4.74 5.67
N TYR A 84 8.80 5.34 6.67
CA TYR A 84 10.25 5.39 6.69
C TYR A 84 10.83 4.06 7.15
N ALA A 85 11.91 3.62 6.52
CA ALA A 85 12.57 2.37 6.91
C ALA A 85 13.07 2.39 8.36
N HIS A 86 13.50 3.55 8.86
CA HIS A 86 13.97 3.71 10.23
C HIS A 86 12.88 3.43 11.29
N ASP A 87 11.60 3.52 10.91
CA ASP A 87 10.47 3.19 11.77
C ASP A 87 10.20 1.67 11.82
N LEU A 88 10.56 0.97 10.74
CA LEU A 88 10.25 -0.44 10.55
C LEU A 88 11.38 -1.39 10.92
N ILE A 89 12.64 -0.94 10.82
CA ILE A 89 13.82 -1.79 11.02
C ILE A 89 14.28 -1.74 12.48
N ASP A 90 14.76 -2.88 12.99
CA ASP A 90 15.43 -2.98 14.28
C ASP A 90 16.61 -1.98 14.35
N PRO A 91 16.70 -1.13 15.39
CA PRO A 91 17.76 -0.12 15.47
C PRO A 91 19.20 -0.67 15.49
N GLU A 92 19.39 -1.96 15.77
CA GLU A 92 20.71 -2.61 15.71
C GLU A 92 21.12 -3.01 14.29
N ASP A 93 20.18 -3.01 13.34
CA ASP A 93 20.44 -3.40 11.95
C ASP A 93 20.63 -2.14 11.08
N GLU A 94 21.79 -2.03 10.45
CA GLU A 94 22.03 -1.00 9.43
C GLU A 94 21.61 -1.52 8.05
N LEU A 95 20.67 -0.85 7.41
CA LEU A 95 20.34 -1.12 6.01
C LEU A 95 20.38 0.16 5.18
N LEU A 96 21.16 0.12 4.10
CA LEU A 96 21.10 1.13 3.06
C LEU A 96 19.81 0.97 2.28
N VAL A 97 18.82 1.78 2.60
CA VAL A 97 17.61 1.89 1.78
C VAL A 97 17.87 2.89 0.66
N PRO A 98 17.57 2.54 -0.60
CA PRO A 98 17.73 3.45 -1.74
C PRO A 98 16.90 4.70 -1.54
N ALA A 99 17.13 5.72 -2.37
CA ALA A 99 16.35 6.95 -2.36
C ALA A 99 14.85 6.62 -2.50
N MET A 100 14.13 6.65 -1.38
CA MET A 100 12.69 6.37 -1.34
C MET A 100 11.92 7.54 -1.94
N PRO A 101 10.90 7.28 -2.77
CA PRO A 101 10.05 8.34 -3.27
C PRO A 101 9.26 8.97 -2.11
N GLY A 102 9.03 10.28 -2.16
CA GLY A 102 8.23 10.99 -1.15
C GLY A 102 6.73 10.67 -1.23
N LEU A 103 6.27 10.20 -2.39
CA LEU A 103 4.91 9.76 -2.68
C LEU A 103 4.98 8.58 -3.64
N ILE A 104 4.09 7.61 -3.47
CA ILE A 104 3.96 6.46 -4.37
C ILE A 104 2.48 6.19 -4.64
N ALA A 105 2.16 5.82 -5.87
CA ALA A 105 0.81 5.39 -6.23
C ALA A 105 0.61 3.90 -5.91
N TYR A 106 -0.61 3.48 -5.56
CA TYR A 106 -0.90 2.08 -5.28
C TYR A 106 -0.59 1.21 -6.50
N SER A 107 -0.94 1.66 -7.71
CA SER A 107 -0.65 0.90 -8.93
C SER A 107 0.84 0.71 -9.17
N GLU A 108 1.66 1.72 -8.86
CA GLU A 108 3.13 1.67 -8.94
C GLU A 108 3.69 0.69 -7.91
N MET A 109 3.28 0.80 -6.65
CA MET A 109 3.63 -0.16 -5.60
C MET A 109 3.29 -1.60 -6.04
N HIS A 110 2.06 -1.83 -6.52
CA HIS A 110 1.64 -3.16 -6.96
C HIS A 110 2.46 -3.67 -8.16
N ARG A 111 2.68 -2.82 -9.17
CA ARG A 111 3.47 -3.15 -10.36
C ARG A 111 4.89 -3.55 -9.97
N ASP A 112 5.54 -2.78 -9.11
CA ASP A 112 6.95 -2.96 -8.78
C ASP A 112 7.18 -4.20 -7.91
N VAL A 113 6.33 -4.41 -6.88
CA VAL A 113 6.36 -5.61 -6.04
C VAL A 113 6.11 -6.86 -6.87
N ARG A 114 5.11 -6.82 -7.77
CA ARG A 114 4.79 -7.93 -8.67
C ARG A 114 5.90 -8.19 -9.70
N ALA A 115 6.52 -7.15 -10.24
CA ALA A 115 7.58 -7.28 -11.22
C ALA A 115 8.78 -8.01 -10.63
N LEU A 116 9.18 -7.67 -9.40
CA LEU A 116 10.24 -8.39 -8.70
C LEU A 116 9.86 -9.85 -8.45
N GLY A 117 8.65 -10.12 -7.95
CA GLY A 117 8.19 -11.49 -7.71
C GLY A 117 8.21 -12.35 -8.99
N LYS A 118 7.77 -11.80 -10.11
CA LYS A 118 7.85 -12.48 -11.41
C LYS A 118 9.29 -12.69 -11.90
N ALA A 119 10.20 -11.76 -11.61
CA ALA A 119 11.59 -11.91 -12.00
C ALA A 119 12.24 -13.13 -11.34
N PHE A 120 11.84 -13.49 -10.13
CA PHE A 120 12.29 -14.72 -9.46
C PHE A 120 11.82 -16.02 -10.13
N ASP A 121 10.85 -15.96 -11.02
CA ASP A 121 10.44 -17.13 -11.82
C ASP A 121 11.30 -17.32 -13.07
N ASP A 122 12.17 -16.35 -13.41
CA ASP A 122 13.16 -16.47 -14.48
C ASP A 122 14.47 -17.07 -13.95
N PRO A 123 14.90 -18.26 -14.44
CA PRO A 123 16.16 -18.89 -14.01
C PRO A 123 17.42 -18.05 -14.29
N GLY A 124 17.35 -17.09 -15.21
CA GLY A 124 18.44 -16.18 -15.56
C GLY A 124 18.49 -14.91 -14.71
N PHE A 125 17.49 -14.67 -13.86
CA PHE A 125 17.44 -13.46 -13.05
C PHE A 125 18.56 -13.46 -12.00
N GLN A 126 19.30 -12.35 -11.96
CA GLN A 126 20.33 -12.09 -10.96
C GLN A 126 20.21 -10.66 -10.48
N LEU A 127 20.23 -10.49 -9.15
CA LEU A 127 20.28 -9.20 -8.50
C LEU A 127 21.31 -9.28 -7.37
N ALA A 128 22.09 -8.22 -7.17
CA ALA A 128 23.01 -8.17 -6.04
C ALA A 128 22.22 -8.32 -4.71
N PRO A 129 22.67 -9.14 -3.75
CA PRO A 129 21.94 -9.39 -2.51
C PRO A 129 21.57 -8.11 -1.75
N GLU A 130 22.45 -7.11 -1.75
CA GLU A 130 22.23 -5.83 -1.08
C GLU A 130 21.10 -5.04 -1.76
N VAL A 131 21.04 -5.07 -3.10
CA VAL A 131 19.96 -4.42 -3.85
C VAL A 131 18.64 -5.14 -3.60
N LEU A 132 18.65 -6.48 -3.53
CA LEU A 132 17.47 -7.26 -3.21
C LEU A 132 16.95 -6.97 -1.79
N ALA A 133 17.83 -6.93 -0.79
CA ALA A 133 17.48 -6.59 0.59
C ALA A 133 16.86 -5.19 0.68
N ALA A 134 17.51 -4.22 0.04
CA ALA A 134 17.05 -2.85 -0.09
C ALA A 134 15.65 -2.76 -0.74
N THR A 135 15.44 -3.45 -1.86
CA THR A 135 14.17 -3.44 -2.58
C THR A 135 13.04 -4.09 -1.78
N LEU A 136 13.29 -5.24 -1.14
CA LEU A 136 12.30 -5.88 -0.27
C LEU A 136 11.90 -4.97 0.90
N THR A 137 12.87 -4.23 1.45
CA THR A 137 12.62 -3.27 2.53
C THR A 137 11.83 -2.06 2.01
N ALA A 138 12.18 -1.51 0.86
CA ALA A 138 11.42 -0.44 0.22
C ALA A 138 9.96 -0.84 -0.03
N HIS A 139 9.72 -2.06 -0.52
CA HIS A 139 8.37 -2.59 -0.70
C HIS A 139 7.61 -2.74 0.63
N ARG A 140 8.31 -3.13 1.70
CA ARG A 140 7.71 -3.21 3.04
C ARG A 140 7.30 -1.82 3.55
N CYS A 141 8.12 -0.79 3.29
CA CYS A 141 7.81 0.61 3.54
C CYS A 141 6.57 1.09 2.76
N PHE A 142 6.41 0.68 1.50
CA PHE A 142 5.22 1.00 0.71
C PHE A 142 3.96 0.39 1.32
N LEU A 143 3.99 -0.89 1.66
CA LEU A 143 2.86 -1.58 2.30
C LEU A 143 2.48 -0.95 3.64
N ALA A 144 3.46 -0.62 4.48
CA ALA A 144 3.22 0.08 5.75
C ALA A 144 2.63 1.48 5.52
N GLY A 145 3.12 2.23 4.53
CA GLY A 145 2.55 3.53 4.15
C GLY A 145 1.07 3.44 3.76
N ALA A 146 0.72 2.43 2.95
CA ALA A 146 -0.66 2.18 2.52
C ALA A 146 -1.58 1.87 3.71
N VAL A 147 -1.12 1.03 4.65
CA VAL A 147 -1.88 0.69 5.87
C VAL A 147 -2.11 1.93 6.74
N ARG A 148 -1.09 2.77 6.92
CA ARG A 148 -1.16 4.00 7.73
C ARG A 148 -2.22 4.99 7.22
N VAL A 149 -2.51 5.01 5.93
CA VAL A 149 -3.54 5.87 5.32
C VAL A 149 -4.90 5.15 5.15
N GLY A 150 -5.04 3.95 5.71
CA GLY A 150 -6.31 3.22 5.78
C GLY A 150 -6.61 2.30 4.60
N MET A 151 -5.59 1.94 3.79
CA MET A 151 -5.71 0.87 2.79
C MET A 151 -5.42 -0.50 3.41
N TRP A 152 -5.84 -1.58 2.73
CA TRP A 152 -5.53 -2.94 3.16
C TRP A 152 -5.02 -3.80 1.99
N PRO A 153 -3.76 -3.61 1.55
CA PRO A 153 -3.25 -4.05 0.25
C PRO A 153 -2.89 -5.55 0.20
N VAL A 154 -3.83 -6.44 0.51
CA VAL A 154 -3.61 -7.91 0.65
C VAL A 154 -2.96 -8.53 -0.59
N ARG A 155 -3.37 -8.12 -1.80
CA ARG A 155 -2.79 -8.68 -3.04
C ARG A 155 -1.31 -8.32 -3.21
N VAL A 156 -0.93 -7.11 -2.83
CA VAL A 156 0.45 -6.62 -2.94
C VAL A 156 1.31 -7.28 -1.87
N ALA A 157 0.77 -7.38 -0.65
CA ALA A 157 1.37 -8.13 0.45
C ALA A 157 1.62 -9.60 0.09
N ALA A 158 0.71 -10.24 -0.64
CA ALA A 158 0.89 -11.61 -1.11
C ALA A 158 2.06 -11.76 -2.10
N TRP A 159 2.29 -10.78 -2.98
CA TRP A 159 3.46 -10.76 -3.86
C TRP A 159 4.75 -10.51 -3.10
N TRP A 160 4.71 -9.64 -2.08
CA TRP A 160 5.86 -9.41 -1.21
C TRP A 160 6.27 -10.68 -0.47
N GLU A 161 5.32 -11.37 0.16
CA GLU A 161 5.57 -12.62 0.90
C GLU A 161 6.11 -13.71 -0.03
N TYR A 162 5.54 -13.85 -1.23
CA TYR A 162 6.02 -14.76 -2.26
C TYR A 162 7.48 -14.50 -2.64
N THR A 163 7.83 -13.22 -2.84
CA THR A 163 9.17 -12.81 -3.24
C THR A 163 10.17 -12.98 -2.11
N SER A 164 9.79 -12.61 -0.88
CA SER A 164 10.61 -12.78 0.32
C SER A 164 10.91 -14.26 0.59
N ALA A 165 9.93 -15.15 0.39
CA ALA A 165 10.12 -16.59 0.58
C ALA A 165 11.11 -17.18 -0.44
N ARG A 166 11.01 -16.79 -1.72
CA ARG A 166 11.93 -17.26 -2.77
C ARG A 166 13.35 -16.72 -2.65
N SER A 167 13.50 -15.55 -2.06
CA SER A 167 14.80 -14.90 -1.88
C SER A 167 15.52 -15.30 -0.60
N ALA A 168 14.88 -16.06 0.31
CA ALA A 168 15.40 -16.35 1.64
C ALA A 168 16.79 -17.02 1.66
N GLU A 169 17.15 -17.79 0.63
CA GLU A 169 18.47 -18.41 0.51
C GLU A 169 19.53 -17.47 -0.11
N GLN A 170 19.10 -16.36 -0.73
CA GLN A 170 19.97 -15.43 -1.48
C GLN A 170 20.28 -14.16 -0.70
N VAL A 171 19.43 -13.79 0.26
CA VAL A 171 19.56 -12.51 0.97
C VAL A 171 19.21 -12.66 2.45
N THR A 172 19.97 -11.96 3.29
CA THR A 172 19.56 -11.67 4.67
C THR A 172 18.96 -10.27 4.68
N THR A 173 17.66 -10.17 4.99
CA THR A 173 16.99 -8.89 5.17
C THR A 173 17.23 -8.36 6.58
N ALA A 174 17.14 -7.04 6.75
CA ALA A 174 17.15 -6.44 8.07
C ALA A 174 15.95 -6.94 8.89
N ARG A 175 16.13 -7.09 10.20
CA ARG A 175 15.06 -7.47 11.10
C ARG A 175 14.02 -6.37 11.15
N PHE A 176 12.76 -6.71 10.88
CA PHE A 176 11.65 -5.80 11.07
C PHE A 176 11.20 -5.83 12.54
N ARG A 177 10.84 -4.66 13.05
CA ARG A 177 10.21 -4.52 14.37
C ARG A 177 8.86 -5.25 14.40
N PRO A 178 8.43 -5.73 15.58
CA PRO A 178 7.07 -6.23 15.74
C PRO A 178 6.04 -5.20 15.31
N ASP A 179 5.11 -5.61 14.45
CA ASP A 179 4.11 -4.74 13.83
C ASP A 179 2.77 -5.52 13.77
N PRO A 180 1.85 -5.28 14.72
CA PRO A 180 0.57 -5.99 14.75
C PRO A 180 -0.29 -5.78 13.51
N GLU A 181 -0.23 -4.60 12.88
CA GLU A 181 -0.99 -4.31 11.66
C GLU A 181 -0.47 -5.15 10.49
N TRP A 182 0.84 -5.41 10.47
CA TRP A 182 1.43 -6.34 9.52
C TRP A 182 1.04 -7.79 9.74
N ASP A 183 1.03 -8.23 11.00
CA ASP A 183 0.62 -9.60 11.33
C ASP A 183 -0.83 -9.84 10.87
N GLU A 184 -1.72 -8.85 11.08
CA GLU A 184 -3.09 -8.88 10.57
C GLU A 184 -3.15 -8.86 9.04
N LEU A 185 -2.32 -8.06 8.36
CA LEU A 185 -2.24 -8.02 6.90
C LEU A 185 -1.79 -9.37 6.34
N MET A 186 -0.78 -10.01 6.95
CA MET A 186 -0.30 -11.35 6.57
C MET A 186 -1.35 -12.42 6.84
N ALA A 187 -2.12 -12.31 7.92
CA ALA A 187 -3.26 -13.20 8.16
C ALA A 187 -4.30 -13.09 7.03
N GLY A 188 -4.59 -11.87 6.56
CA GLY A 188 -5.45 -11.63 5.39
C GLY A 188 -4.90 -12.25 4.10
N VAL A 189 -3.58 -12.26 3.90
CA VAL A 189 -2.94 -12.98 2.78
C VAL A 189 -3.21 -14.48 2.85
N GLN A 190 -3.08 -15.09 4.03
CA GLN A 190 -3.32 -16.53 4.21
C GLN A 190 -4.79 -16.88 4.00
N GLU A 191 -5.72 -16.06 4.51
CA GLU A 191 -7.15 -16.25 4.30
C GLU A 191 -7.52 -16.18 2.80
N ALA A 192 -7.05 -15.17 2.09
CA ALA A 192 -7.31 -15.00 0.66
C ALA A 192 -6.81 -16.21 -0.17
N ARG A 193 -5.66 -16.79 0.22
CA ARG A 193 -5.12 -18.01 -0.39
C ARG A 193 -6.00 -19.23 -0.13
N GLN A 194 -6.48 -19.41 1.09
CA GLN A 194 -7.37 -20.51 1.45
C GLN A 194 -8.70 -20.44 0.68
N GLN A 195 -9.27 -19.24 0.55
CA GLN A 195 -10.49 -19.03 -0.24
C GLN A 195 -10.27 -19.32 -1.73
N SER A 196 -9.10 -18.98 -2.27
CA SER A 196 -8.72 -19.27 -3.66
C SER A 196 -8.46 -20.77 -3.91
N ALA A 197 -7.88 -21.48 -2.93
CA ALA A 197 -7.62 -22.92 -3.01
C ALA A 197 -8.88 -23.78 -2.78
N GLY A 198 -9.81 -23.30 -1.95
CA GLY A 198 -11.09 -23.95 -1.66
C GLY A 198 -12.17 -23.74 -2.73
N ASN A 199 -11.93 -22.88 -3.71
CA ASN A 199 -12.82 -22.63 -4.84
C ASN A 199 -12.19 -23.15 -6.13
N PRO A 200 -12.25 -24.48 -6.40
CA PRO A 200 -11.89 -24.98 -7.71
C PRO A 200 -12.93 -24.43 -8.67
N VAL A 201 -12.57 -23.37 -9.39
CA VAL A 201 -13.38 -22.87 -10.51
C VAL A 201 -13.70 -24.08 -11.38
N ARG A 202 -15.00 -24.40 -11.46
CA ARG A 202 -15.55 -25.34 -12.43
C ARG A 202 -15.05 -24.89 -13.80
N ALA A 203 -14.09 -25.62 -14.33
CA ALA A 203 -13.78 -25.58 -15.74
C ALA A 203 -15.06 -25.97 -16.50
N VAL A 204 -15.59 -25.01 -17.26
CA VAL A 204 -16.49 -25.24 -18.39
C VAL A 204 -15.93 -24.44 -19.55
#